data_AF-A0A8T7JXP7-F1
#
_entry.id   AF-A0A8T7JXP7-F1
#
_cell.length_a   1.000
_cell.length_b   1.000
_cell.length_c   1.000
_cell.angle_alpha   90.00
_cell.angle_beta   90.00
_cell.angle_gamma   90.00
#
_symmetry.space_group_name_H-M   'P 1'
#
loop_
_entity.id
_entity.type
_entity.pdbx_description
1 polymer ?
#
loop_
_entity_poly.entity_id
_entity_poly.type
_entity_poly.pdbx_seq_one_letter_code
_entity_poly.pdbx_strand_id
1 'polypeptide(L)'
;MNNRRWMNRFLLMLIAILNLTVSSGALPASNSHRAPDPELNPPPGPDRFSIIAVEYTSFHWEFYTWQKRTLSCASAVDHEGLPLPHEVYRDCGESFYNTWVTQPPCNLTIVNECKGYFAVLTDSEPKEKEIAMQLPAASAWLSLEDCEPVYSASTNICETKPTLVITGREPLPNETILRVEGVYEGQSFFCDETDTCKFQLPETDDDGADVTFWAYSSYGDSSVVYDAKIRVKQVDEGDPDQLYWYVDVLSSQWQGEVSATCSETWSVFPPVGGAPEWLSSPSQSEDLSSDIPYTYLAANLILQGIVDAGACPDSGLAPGNVVNQCGLEKSRDAVTQWQNRFDELILTTAVETSVPAFLLKKLFARESQFWPGIFQGAADIGLGQLTENGADTALFWNRSFFNQFCPLAMDAETCGLGYANMDKEQQAELRRALVASVDAACEDCPLGLDLSQADFSVGIFANTLIANCEQTAQIIYNYTGQTTDKVAGYEDLWKFTLVNYNAGGGCLAEAISGAYATSALPLTWDTVSPFLTGACSGAVDYVNDISSEDAPPE
;
A
#
# COMPACT_ATOMS: atom_id res chain seq x y z
N MET A 1 -3.51 -59.18 -42.61
CA MET A 1 -4.28 -58.32 -41.67
C MET A 1 -3.38 -57.35 -40.88
N ASN A 2 -2.41 -56.68 -41.53
CA ASN A 2 -1.52 -55.71 -40.85
C ASN A 2 -1.51 -54.30 -41.45
N ASN A 3 -2.19 -54.06 -42.58
CA ASN A 3 -2.19 -52.73 -43.23
C ASN A 3 -3.37 -51.82 -42.83
N ARG A 4 -4.32 -52.30 -42.02
CA ARG A 4 -5.48 -51.51 -41.59
C ARG A 4 -5.30 -50.80 -40.24
N ARG A 5 -4.25 -51.16 -39.47
CA ARG A 5 -3.88 -50.49 -38.21
C ARG A 5 -2.94 -49.29 -38.40
N TRP A 6 -2.22 -49.23 -39.52
CA TRP A 6 -1.31 -48.11 -39.82
C TRP A 6 -2.08 -46.89 -40.35
N MET A 7 -3.13 -47.11 -41.14
CA MET A 7 -3.95 -46.05 -41.73
C MET A 7 -4.81 -45.30 -40.70
N ASN A 8 -5.25 -45.95 -39.62
CA ASN A 8 -6.00 -45.29 -38.54
C ASN A 8 -5.11 -44.49 -37.58
N ARG A 9 -3.80 -44.78 -37.51
CA ARG A 9 -2.85 -43.96 -36.73
C ARG A 9 -2.40 -42.72 -37.49
N PHE A 10 -2.34 -42.80 -38.82
CA PHE A 10 -2.07 -41.63 -39.66
C PHE A 10 -3.25 -40.65 -39.72
N LEU A 11 -4.49 -41.16 -39.69
CA LEU A 11 -5.70 -40.32 -39.68
C LEU A 11 -5.92 -39.57 -38.35
N LEU A 12 -5.47 -40.13 -37.22
CA LEU A 12 -5.54 -39.48 -35.90
C LEU A 12 -4.42 -38.45 -35.68
N MET A 13 -3.25 -38.62 -36.31
CA MET A 13 -2.19 -37.60 -36.31
C MET A 13 -2.51 -36.40 -37.21
N LEU A 14 -3.25 -36.60 -38.31
CA LEU A 14 -3.68 -35.50 -39.19
C LEU A 14 -4.79 -34.63 -38.57
N ILE A 15 -5.60 -35.16 -37.65
CA ILE A 15 -6.57 -34.36 -36.87
C ILE A 15 -5.88 -33.60 -35.72
N ALA A 16 -4.71 -34.06 -35.25
CA ALA A 16 -3.90 -33.34 -34.26
C ALA A 16 -3.03 -32.22 -34.85
N ILE A 17 -2.78 -32.22 -36.18
CA ILE A 17 -1.97 -31.19 -36.87
C ILE A 17 -2.84 -30.13 -37.58
N LEU A 18 -4.15 -30.36 -37.69
CA LEU A 18 -5.11 -29.41 -38.30
C LEU A 18 -5.95 -28.58 -37.30
N ASN A 19 -5.71 -28.71 -35.99
CA ASN A 19 -6.33 -27.87 -34.95
C ASN A 19 -5.33 -26.88 -34.30
N LEU A 20 -4.18 -26.64 -34.92
CA LEU A 20 -3.17 -25.69 -34.45
C LEU A 20 -3.10 -24.39 -35.28
N THR A 21 -4.04 -24.16 -36.20
CA THR A 21 -3.95 -23.02 -37.13
C THR A 21 -5.29 -22.39 -37.49
N VAL A 22 -6.15 -22.09 -36.51
CA VAL A 22 -7.09 -20.95 -36.61
C VAL A 22 -7.34 -20.38 -35.22
N SER A 23 -6.59 -19.33 -34.87
CA SER A 23 -7.08 -18.25 -34.01
C SER A 23 -6.20 -17.03 -34.27
N SER A 24 -6.78 -16.12 -35.04
CA SER A 24 -6.63 -14.67 -34.89
C SER A 24 -5.20 -14.13 -34.80
N GLY A 25 -4.69 -13.64 -35.93
CA GLY A 25 -3.70 -12.59 -35.92
C GLY A 25 -4.29 -11.35 -35.24
N ALA A 26 -4.05 -11.21 -33.95
CA ALA A 26 -3.87 -9.93 -33.32
C ALA A 26 -2.37 -9.65 -33.39
N LEU A 27 -2.00 -8.57 -34.07
CA LEU A 27 -0.66 -8.00 -34.03
C LEU A 27 -0.22 -7.91 -32.56
N PRO A 28 1.06 -8.15 -32.22
CA PRO A 28 1.54 -7.74 -30.91
C PRO A 28 1.30 -6.23 -30.84
N ALA A 29 0.39 -5.82 -29.96
CA ALA A 29 0.30 -4.43 -29.58
C ALA A 29 1.71 -4.04 -29.15
N SER A 30 2.33 -3.16 -29.93
CA SER A 30 3.51 -2.45 -29.50
C SER A 30 3.11 -1.77 -28.20
N ASN A 31 3.46 -2.37 -27.06
CA ASN A 31 3.59 -1.65 -25.82
C ASN A 31 4.73 -0.67 -26.05
N SER A 32 4.41 0.46 -26.66
CA SER A 32 4.98 1.72 -26.22
C SER A 32 4.58 1.80 -24.75
N HIS A 33 5.43 1.28 -23.87
CA HIS A 33 5.38 1.62 -22.47
C HIS A 33 5.47 3.15 -22.46
N ARG A 34 4.30 3.77 -22.28
CA ARG A 34 4.23 5.11 -21.75
C ARG A 34 5.07 5.05 -20.49
N ALA A 35 6.10 5.89 -20.45
CA ALA A 35 6.66 6.37 -19.19
C ALA A 35 5.50 6.66 -18.22
N PRO A 36 5.73 6.58 -16.89
CA PRO A 36 4.70 6.94 -15.90
C PRO A 36 3.93 8.15 -16.40
N ASP A 37 2.59 8.03 -16.49
CA ASP A 37 1.77 9.17 -16.90
C ASP A 37 2.21 10.32 -15.99
N PRO A 38 2.72 11.44 -16.55
CA PRO A 38 2.87 12.64 -15.73
C PRO A 38 1.51 12.85 -15.09
N GLU A 39 1.49 13.17 -13.78
CA GLU A 39 0.29 13.41 -12.97
C GLU A 39 -0.88 13.84 -13.87
N LEU A 40 -2.01 13.12 -13.83
CA LEU A 40 -3.13 13.23 -14.78
C LEU A 40 -3.62 14.68 -15.05
N ASN A 41 -3.16 15.65 -14.25
CA ASN A 41 -3.25 17.07 -14.50
C ASN A 41 -2.03 17.83 -13.92
N PRO A 42 -0.92 18.02 -14.68
CA PRO A 42 0.25 18.72 -14.16
C PRO A 42 -0.06 20.21 -13.95
N PRO A 43 0.61 20.88 -13.00
CA PRO A 43 0.60 22.33 -12.85
C PRO A 43 0.67 23.08 -14.19
N PRO A 44 -0.37 23.81 -14.62
CA PRO A 44 -0.21 24.76 -15.71
C PRO A 44 0.78 25.87 -15.32
N GLY A 45 1.79 26.11 -16.14
CA GLY A 45 2.80 27.15 -15.90
C GLY A 45 4.18 26.78 -16.44
N PRO A 46 5.22 27.56 -16.14
CA PRO A 46 6.60 27.19 -16.42
C PRO A 46 7.04 26.03 -15.53
N ASP A 47 7.85 25.12 -16.06
CA ASP A 47 8.44 24.06 -15.23
C ASP A 47 9.36 24.66 -14.17
N ARG A 48 9.22 24.20 -12.92
CA ARG A 48 10.03 24.70 -11.80
C ARG A 48 11.42 24.08 -11.79
N PHE A 49 12.43 24.84 -12.20
CA PHE A 49 13.84 24.44 -12.12
C PHE A 49 14.73 25.55 -11.59
N SER A 50 15.76 25.16 -10.83
CA SER A 50 16.90 26.02 -10.49
C SER A 50 18.17 25.44 -11.07
N ILE A 51 19.05 26.31 -11.57
CA ILE A 51 20.38 25.90 -12.03
C ILE A 51 21.36 26.08 -10.88
N ILE A 52 22.05 25.01 -10.50
CA ILE A 52 23.16 25.05 -9.55
C ILE A 52 24.45 24.83 -10.34
N ALA A 53 25.39 25.76 -10.20
CA ALA A 53 26.75 25.55 -10.67
C ALA A 53 27.47 24.62 -9.68
N VAL A 54 27.81 23.41 -10.12
CA VAL A 54 28.62 22.47 -9.35
C VAL A 54 30.06 22.56 -9.84
N GLU A 55 30.93 23.01 -8.95
CA GLU A 55 32.37 22.97 -9.17
C GLU A 55 32.85 21.51 -9.19
N TYR A 56 33.62 21.15 -10.22
CA TYR A 56 34.28 19.86 -10.34
C TYR A 56 35.67 20.04 -10.94
N THR A 57 36.57 19.10 -10.70
CA THR A 57 37.88 19.09 -11.35
C THR A 57 37.81 18.22 -12.60
N SER A 58 38.09 18.81 -13.76
CA SER A 58 38.18 18.09 -15.02
C SER A 58 39.61 17.59 -15.22
N PHE A 59 39.80 16.27 -15.24
CA PHE A 59 41.08 15.62 -15.48
C PHE A 59 41.22 15.24 -16.96
N HIS A 60 42.25 15.77 -17.63
CA HIS A 60 42.50 15.52 -19.05
C HIS A 60 43.55 14.43 -19.21
N TRP A 61 43.15 13.35 -19.86
CA TRP A 61 43.98 12.19 -20.12
C TRP A 61 44.26 12.08 -21.61
N GLU A 62 45.53 11.90 -21.95
CA GLU A 62 45.97 11.60 -23.30
C GLU A 62 46.47 10.16 -23.41
N PHE A 63 46.02 9.47 -24.44
CA PHE A 63 46.38 8.08 -24.70
C PHE A 63 47.39 8.00 -25.83
N TYR A 64 48.52 7.35 -25.56
CA TYR A 64 49.65 7.22 -26.48
C TYR A 64 49.89 5.76 -26.84
N THR A 65 50.27 5.48 -28.09
CA THR A 65 50.73 4.13 -28.45
C THR A 65 52.04 3.79 -27.77
N TRP A 66 52.16 2.57 -27.23
CA TRP A 66 53.41 2.11 -26.62
C TRP A 66 54.60 2.12 -27.61
N GLN A 67 54.36 1.70 -28.85
CA GLN A 67 55.44 1.51 -29.85
C GLN A 67 55.97 2.83 -30.43
N LYS A 68 55.09 3.79 -30.73
CA LYS A 68 55.45 5.01 -31.47
C LYS A 68 55.32 6.27 -30.64
N ARG A 69 54.75 6.17 -29.42
CA ARG A 69 54.42 7.33 -28.56
C ARG A 69 53.63 8.40 -29.29
N THR A 70 52.72 7.95 -30.16
CA THR A 70 51.83 8.84 -30.90
C THR A 70 50.53 9.01 -30.15
N LEU A 71 50.09 10.26 -29.97
CA LEU A 71 48.77 10.56 -29.43
C LEU A 71 47.71 9.86 -30.29
N SER A 72 46.84 9.11 -29.63
CA SER A 72 45.81 8.28 -30.28
C SER A 72 44.40 8.71 -29.90
N CYS A 73 44.21 9.17 -28.66
CA CYS A 73 42.96 9.72 -28.17
C CYS A 73 43.24 10.67 -26.99
N ALA A 74 42.28 11.54 -26.68
CA ALA A 74 42.23 12.27 -25.42
C ALA A 74 40.82 12.12 -24.82
N SER A 75 40.72 12.10 -23.50
CA SER A 75 39.47 12.03 -22.75
C SER A 75 39.52 12.99 -21.57
N ALA A 76 38.37 13.59 -21.24
CA ALA A 76 38.22 14.44 -20.08
C ALA A 76 37.18 13.81 -19.15
N VAL A 77 37.56 13.61 -17.89
CA VAL A 77 36.73 12.96 -16.87
C VAL A 77 36.57 13.86 -15.66
N ASP A 78 35.44 13.75 -14.96
CA ASP A 78 35.10 14.57 -13.79
C ASP A 78 35.39 13.87 -12.45
N HIS A 79 36.21 12.82 -12.47
CA HIS A 79 36.63 12.08 -11.28
C HIS A 79 38.15 11.83 -11.27
N GLU A 80 38.71 11.61 -10.07
CA GLU A 80 40.10 11.21 -9.91
C GLU A 80 40.33 9.77 -10.42
N GLY A 81 41.51 9.52 -10.99
CA GLY A 81 41.90 8.21 -11.51
C GLY A 81 41.82 8.11 -13.03
N LEU A 82 42.08 6.89 -13.55
CA LEU A 82 42.03 6.62 -14.98
C LEU A 82 40.59 6.69 -15.51
N PRO A 83 40.36 7.15 -16.75
CA PRO A 83 39.03 7.13 -17.36
C PRO A 83 38.40 5.74 -17.34
N LEU A 84 37.13 5.69 -16.97
CA LEU A 84 36.34 4.46 -16.93
C LEU A 84 36.13 3.90 -18.34
N PRO A 85 35.92 2.59 -18.48
CA PRO A 85 35.78 1.97 -19.80
C PRO A 85 34.69 2.63 -20.68
N HIS A 86 33.55 3.02 -20.11
CA HIS A 86 32.48 3.67 -20.87
C HIS A 86 32.83 5.10 -21.33
N GLU A 87 33.66 5.83 -20.58
CA GLU A 87 34.15 7.16 -20.96
C GLU A 87 35.18 7.07 -22.08
N VAL A 88 36.07 6.07 -22.03
CA VAL A 88 36.99 5.75 -23.13
C VAL A 88 36.21 5.35 -24.38
N TYR A 89 35.12 4.58 -24.23
CA TYR A 89 34.25 4.25 -25.36
C TYR A 89 33.59 5.50 -25.95
N ARG A 90 33.03 6.37 -25.10
CA ARG A 90 32.37 7.62 -25.51
C ARG A 90 33.34 8.56 -26.25
N ASP A 91 34.53 8.76 -25.72
CA ASP A 91 35.47 9.78 -26.19
C ASP A 91 36.40 9.26 -27.32
N CYS A 92 36.77 7.99 -27.29
CA CYS A 92 37.74 7.38 -28.22
C CYS A 92 37.13 6.40 -29.23
N GLY A 93 35.87 6.00 -29.04
CA GLY A 93 35.16 5.06 -29.92
C GLY A 93 35.49 3.59 -29.69
N GLU A 94 34.65 2.73 -30.28
CA GLU A 94 34.63 1.28 -30.05
C GLU A 94 35.97 0.57 -30.35
N SER A 95 36.62 0.89 -31.47
CA SER A 95 37.87 0.23 -31.85
C SER A 95 39.00 0.51 -30.85
N PHE A 96 39.05 1.74 -30.32
CA PHE A 96 40.03 2.13 -29.32
C PHE A 96 39.71 1.44 -27.99
N TYR A 97 38.46 1.55 -27.55
CA TYR A 97 37.95 0.90 -26.35
C TYR A 97 38.26 -0.59 -26.29
N ASN A 98 37.94 -1.34 -27.36
CA ASN A 98 38.16 -2.78 -27.41
C ASN A 98 39.64 -3.13 -27.23
N THR A 99 40.55 -2.33 -27.79
CA THR A 99 41.99 -2.52 -27.59
C THR A 99 42.43 -2.12 -26.19
N TRP A 100 41.92 -1.01 -25.65
CA TRP A 100 42.24 -0.50 -24.32
C TRP A 100 41.89 -1.47 -23.20
N VAL A 101 40.72 -2.12 -23.27
CA VAL A 101 40.26 -3.06 -22.23
C VAL A 101 40.84 -4.48 -22.38
N THR A 102 41.29 -4.87 -23.58
CA THR A 102 41.82 -6.23 -23.84
C THR A 102 43.34 -6.31 -23.96
N GLN A 103 44.05 -5.18 -24.01
CA GLN A 103 45.50 -5.17 -24.11
C GLN A 103 46.16 -5.90 -22.91
N PRO A 104 47.24 -6.66 -23.15
CA PRO A 104 47.97 -7.29 -22.06
C PRO A 104 48.70 -6.24 -21.20
N PRO A 105 48.96 -6.51 -19.91
CA PRO A 105 49.77 -5.64 -19.07
C PRO A 105 51.14 -5.36 -19.68
N CYS A 106 51.58 -4.10 -19.65
CA CYS A 106 52.90 -3.71 -20.15
C CYS A 106 53.97 -3.86 -19.06
N ASN A 107 55.09 -4.51 -19.41
CA ASN A 107 56.28 -4.51 -18.56
C ASN A 107 57.15 -3.29 -18.87
N LEU A 108 57.25 -2.37 -17.90
CA LEU A 108 57.97 -1.10 -18.05
C LEU A 108 59.49 -1.25 -18.24
N THR A 109 60.06 -2.43 -18.03
CA THR A 109 61.48 -2.69 -18.34
C THR A 109 61.74 -2.98 -19.82
N ILE A 110 60.72 -3.34 -20.61
CA ILE A 110 60.82 -3.66 -22.04
C ILE A 110 59.68 -2.98 -22.82
N VAL A 111 59.63 -1.66 -22.75
CA VAL A 111 58.55 -0.82 -23.31
C VAL A 111 58.30 -1.05 -24.81
N ASN A 112 59.36 -1.39 -25.56
CA ASN A 112 59.27 -1.59 -27.01
C ASN A 112 58.43 -2.80 -27.42
N GLU A 113 58.19 -3.75 -26.51
CA GLU A 113 57.36 -4.95 -26.76
C GLU A 113 55.89 -4.74 -26.35
N CYS A 114 55.57 -3.64 -25.67
CA CYS A 114 54.22 -3.35 -25.22
C CYS A 114 53.29 -3.02 -26.40
N LYS A 115 52.08 -3.57 -26.34
CA LYS A 115 51.04 -3.41 -27.35
C LYS A 115 49.88 -2.59 -26.77
N GLY A 116 49.19 -1.86 -27.65
CA GLY A 116 48.10 -0.98 -27.25
C GLY A 116 48.58 0.39 -26.81
N TYR A 117 47.96 0.92 -25.76
CA TYR A 117 48.07 2.31 -25.32
C TYR A 117 48.45 2.43 -23.85
N PHE A 118 49.01 3.58 -23.49
CA PHE A 118 49.12 4.04 -22.11
C PHE A 118 48.49 5.42 -21.98
N ALA A 119 47.87 5.66 -20.82
CA ALA A 119 47.26 6.95 -20.50
C ALA A 119 48.24 7.79 -19.69
N VAL A 120 48.28 9.09 -20.00
CA VAL A 120 49.04 10.10 -19.26
C VAL A 120 48.06 11.20 -18.86
N LEU A 121 48.01 11.52 -17.57
CA LEU A 121 47.31 12.70 -17.09
C LEU A 121 48.12 13.92 -17.52
N THR A 122 47.56 14.76 -18.38
CA THR A 122 48.26 15.90 -18.97
C THR A 122 47.88 17.22 -18.33
N ASP A 123 46.64 17.34 -17.85
CA ASP A 123 46.15 18.55 -17.20
C ASP A 123 45.01 18.25 -16.22
N SER A 124 44.79 19.17 -15.29
CA SER A 124 43.61 19.18 -14.42
C SER A 124 43.21 20.63 -14.17
N GLU A 125 41.96 20.96 -14.49
CA GLU A 125 41.44 22.32 -14.31
C GLU A 125 40.11 22.30 -13.55
N PRO A 126 39.87 23.27 -12.64
CA PRO A 126 38.55 23.45 -12.06
C PRO A 126 37.58 23.91 -13.14
N LYS A 127 36.42 23.27 -13.21
CA LYS A 127 35.30 23.61 -14.08
C LYS A 127 34.02 23.69 -13.28
N GLU A 128 33.04 24.36 -13.86
CA GLU A 128 31.67 24.38 -13.37
C GLU A 128 30.79 23.66 -14.38
N LYS A 129 29.89 22.81 -13.89
CA LYS A 129 28.76 22.31 -14.68
C LYS A 129 27.46 22.78 -14.08
N GLU A 130 26.56 23.22 -14.93
CA GLU A 130 25.20 23.58 -14.55
C GLU A 130 24.37 22.30 -14.41
N ILE A 131 23.83 22.06 -13.22
CA ILE A 131 22.88 20.99 -12.96
C ILE A 131 21.51 21.64 -12.72
N ALA A 132 20.54 21.29 -13.55
CA ALA A 132 19.14 21.66 -13.31
C ALA A 132 18.57 20.79 -12.20
N MET A 133 18.07 21.43 -11.15
CA MET A 133 17.37 20.80 -10.04
C MET A 133 15.89 21.15 -10.12
N GLN A 134 15.03 20.14 -10.09
CA GLN A 134 13.59 20.35 -10.02
C GLN A 134 13.21 20.92 -8.65
N LEU A 135 12.38 21.95 -8.64
CA LEU A 135 11.90 22.60 -7.43
C LEU A 135 10.50 22.08 -7.07
N PRO A 136 10.15 22.04 -5.78
CA PRO A 136 8.81 21.61 -5.35
C PRO A 136 7.72 22.57 -5.84
N ALA A 137 6.56 22.01 -6.22
CA ALA A 137 5.39 22.76 -6.68
C ALA A 137 4.56 23.32 -5.51
N ALA A 138 3.73 24.33 -5.80
CA ALA A 138 2.70 24.78 -4.87
C ALA A 138 1.67 23.67 -4.61
N SER A 139 1.00 23.74 -3.45
CA SER A 139 -0.06 22.80 -3.05
C SER A 139 -1.25 23.55 -2.46
N ALA A 140 -2.39 22.87 -2.28
CA ALA A 140 -3.57 23.41 -1.63
C ALA A 140 -4.13 22.36 -0.67
N TRP A 141 -4.58 22.80 0.50
CA TRP A 141 -4.96 21.91 1.60
C TRP A 141 -6.31 22.29 2.22
N LEU A 142 -7.05 21.30 2.71
CA LEU A 142 -8.37 21.45 3.31
C LEU A 142 -8.32 21.33 4.83
N SER A 143 -9.05 22.20 5.52
CA SER A 143 -9.38 22.08 6.94
C SER A 143 -10.79 22.58 7.21
N LEU A 144 -11.30 22.32 8.42
CA LEU A 144 -12.56 22.86 8.92
C LEU A 144 -12.30 23.83 10.07
N GLU A 145 -13.09 24.89 10.15
CA GLU A 145 -13.14 25.80 11.30
C GLU A 145 -14.31 25.47 12.20
N ASP A 146 -14.08 25.61 13.52
CA ASP A 146 -15.09 25.46 14.57
C ASP A 146 -15.78 24.08 14.59
N CYS A 147 -15.02 23.04 14.28
CA CYS A 147 -15.44 21.63 14.29
C CYS A 147 -14.46 20.80 15.13
N GLU A 148 -14.99 19.88 15.93
CA GLU A 148 -14.23 18.95 16.75
C GLU A 148 -14.26 17.54 16.12
N PRO A 149 -13.12 16.85 15.99
CA PRO A 149 -13.08 15.49 15.48
C PRO A 149 -13.68 14.49 16.48
N VAL A 150 -14.44 13.52 15.96
CA VAL A 150 -15.00 12.40 16.73
C VAL A 150 -14.53 11.10 16.11
N TYR A 151 -13.40 10.59 16.62
CA TYR A 151 -12.73 9.38 16.12
C TYR A 151 -13.64 8.15 16.08
N SER A 152 -14.50 7.99 17.08
CA SER A 152 -15.37 6.80 17.19
C SER A 152 -16.41 6.69 16.11
N ALA A 153 -16.87 7.82 15.58
CA ALA A 153 -17.79 7.87 14.45
C ALA A 153 -17.08 8.21 13.14
N SER A 154 -15.75 8.37 13.15
CA SER A 154 -14.94 8.80 12.02
C SER A 154 -15.52 10.03 11.31
N THR A 155 -15.96 11.02 12.09
CA THR A 155 -16.67 12.21 11.63
C THR A 155 -16.19 13.46 12.37
N ASN A 156 -16.55 14.65 11.91
CA ASN A 156 -16.33 15.91 12.63
C ASN A 156 -17.69 16.48 13.05
N ILE A 157 -17.77 16.99 14.28
CA ILE A 157 -18.98 17.62 14.81
C ILE A 157 -18.74 19.12 14.99
N CYS A 158 -19.63 19.94 14.44
CA CYS A 158 -19.56 21.39 14.55
C CYS A 158 -20.82 21.93 15.24
N GLU A 159 -20.64 22.81 16.23
CA GLU A 159 -21.75 23.47 16.95
C GLU A 159 -22.45 24.53 16.08
N THR A 160 -21.74 25.05 15.09
CA THR A 160 -22.26 26.04 14.14
C THR A 160 -22.11 25.52 12.72
N LYS A 161 -22.74 26.22 11.78
CA LYS A 161 -22.67 25.85 10.37
C LYS A 161 -21.20 25.83 9.93
N PRO A 162 -20.70 24.68 9.44
CA PRO A 162 -19.28 24.46 9.22
C PRO A 162 -18.71 25.37 8.14
N THR A 163 -17.47 25.82 8.35
CA THR A 163 -16.71 26.60 7.38
C THR A 163 -15.57 25.76 6.84
N LEU A 164 -15.57 25.50 5.53
CA LEU A 164 -14.45 24.89 4.84
C LEU A 164 -13.37 25.94 4.63
N VAL A 165 -12.13 25.58 4.93
CA VAL A 165 -10.95 26.40 4.69
C VAL A 165 -10.03 25.69 3.72
N ILE A 166 -9.72 26.36 2.61
CA ILE A 166 -8.75 25.90 1.62
C ILE A 166 -7.53 26.79 1.70
N THR A 167 -6.37 26.24 2.07
CA THR A 167 -5.12 26.96 2.25
C THR A 167 -4.09 26.53 1.20
N GLY A 168 -3.71 27.44 0.31
CA GLY A 168 -2.57 27.29 -0.57
C GLY A 168 -1.26 27.34 0.19
N ARG A 169 -0.28 26.53 -0.22
CA ARG A 169 1.07 26.52 0.34
C ARG A 169 2.11 26.60 -0.78
N GLU A 170 2.97 27.61 -0.69
CA GLU A 170 4.12 27.79 -1.56
C GLU A 170 5.40 27.37 -0.83
N PRO A 171 6.07 26.29 -1.26
CA PRO A 171 7.30 25.82 -0.61
C PRO A 171 8.54 26.69 -0.89
N LEU A 172 8.53 27.50 -1.95
CA LEU A 172 9.69 28.33 -2.30
C LEU A 172 9.75 29.61 -1.45
N PRO A 173 10.90 29.95 -0.85
CA PRO A 173 11.00 31.05 0.12
C PRO A 173 10.81 32.45 -0.47
N ASN A 174 10.97 32.59 -1.80
CA ASN A 174 10.83 33.86 -2.51
C ASN A 174 9.52 33.97 -3.28
N GLU A 175 8.65 32.96 -3.18
CA GLU A 175 7.37 32.91 -3.87
C GLU A 175 6.23 32.89 -2.84
N THR A 176 5.03 33.23 -3.29
CA THR A 176 3.83 33.32 -2.47
C THR A 176 2.62 32.80 -3.23
N ILE A 177 1.58 32.40 -2.52
CA ILE A 177 0.30 32.09 -3.15
C ILE A 177 -0.43 33.40 -3.49
N LEU A 178 -0.83 33.52 -4.75
CA LEU A 178 -1.54 34.69 -5.27
C LEU A 178 -3.05 34.60 -5.06
N ARG A 179 -3.61 33.40 -5.22
CA ARG A 179 -5.04 33.13 -5.07
C ARG A 179 -5.31 31.63 -4.99
N VAL A 180 -6.44 31.28 -4.42
CA VAL A 180 -7.00 29.91 -4.39
C VAL A 180 -8.30 29.90 -5.18
N GLU A 181 -8.46 28.89 -6.03
CA GLU A 181 -9.65 28.69 -6.86
C GLU A 181 -10.23 27.29 -6.65
N GLY A 182 -11.50 27.14 -6.99
CA GLY A 182 -12.13 25.83 -7.00
C GLY A 182 -13.53 25.82 -7.60
N VAL A 183 -14.13 24.65 -7.58
CA VAL A 183 -15.50 24.40 -8.03
C VAL A 183 -16.20 23.56 -6.98
N TYR A 184 -17.34 24.04 -6.47
CA TYR A 184 -18.21 23.33 -5.53
C TYR A 184 -19.53 23.01 -6.25
N GLU A 185 -19.89 21.73 -6.41
CA GLU A 185 -21.13 21.33 -7.11
C GLU A 185 -21.30 22.00 -8.49
N GLY A 186 -20.19 22.08 -9.25
CA GLY A 186 -20.15 22.74 -10.56
C GLY A 186 -20.14 24.27 -10.53
N GLN A 187 -20.20 24.92 -9.36
CA GLN A 187 -20.12 26.37 -9.21
C GLN A 187 -18.70 26.81 -8.86
N SER A 188 -18.09 27.62 -9.72
CA SER A 188 -16.75 28.15 -9.47
C SER A 188 -16.72 29.18 -8.34
N PHE A 189 -15.68 29.11 -7.52
CA PHE A 189 -15.34 30.12 -6.52
C PHE A 189 -13.86 30.47 -6.61
N PHE A 190 -13.49 31.67 -6.17
CA PHE A 190 -12.11 32.12 -6.10
C PHE A 190 -11.91 33.12 -4.96
N CYS A 191 -10.73 33.11 -4.38
CA CYS A 191 -10.30 34.02 -3.34
C CYS A 191 -9.00 34.71 -3.80
N ASP A 192 -9.13 35.93 -4.33
CA ASP A 192 -8.02 36.72 -4.85
C ASP A 192 -7.21 37.41 -3.75
N GLU A 193 -5.90 37.56 -3.96
CA GLU A 193 -4.97 38.27 -3.05
C GLU A 193 -4.89 37.64 -1.64
N THR A 194 -5.14 36.34 -1.54
CA THR A 194 -5.07 35.57 -0.31
C THR A 194 -4.63 34.13 -0.60
N ASP A 195 -3.87 33.55 0.33
CA ASP A 195 -3.50 32.14 0.33
C ASP A 195 -4.62 31.23 0.87
N THR A 196 -5.67 31.83 1.43
CA THR A 196 -6.74 31.13 2.12
C THR A 196 -8.09 31.48 1.51
N CYS A 197 -8.92 30.47 1.25
CA CYS A 197 -10.29 30.62 0.82
C CYS A 197 -11.24 29.97 1.82
N LYS A 198 -12.23 30.72 2.30
CA LYS A 198 -13.19 30.25 3.30
C LYS A 198 -14.61 30.37 2.78
N PHE A 199 -15.40 29.33 2.93
CA PHE A 199 -16.84 29.43 2.68
C PHE A 199 -17.64 28.47 3.57
N GLN A 200 -18.86 28.89 3.89
CA GLN A 200 -19.79 28.08 4.68
C GLN A 200 -20.38 26.96 3.83
N LEU A 201 -20.28 25.74 4.32
CA LEU A 201 -20.80 24.57 3.61
C LEU A 201 -22.33 24.50 3.75
N PRO A 202 -23.10 24.36 2.65
CA PRO A 202 -24.51 24.02 2.73
C PRO A 202 -24.69 22.57 3.21
N GLU A 203 -25.90 22.25 3.68
CA GLU A 203 -26.29 20.85 3.92
C GLU A 203 -26.27 20.07 2.60
N THR A 204 -25.81 18.83 2.64
CA THR A 204 -25.73 17.92 1.49
C THR A 204 -26.67 16.73 1.65
N ASP A 205 -26.83 15.94 0.59
CA ASP A 205 -27.40 14.61 0.71
C ASP A 205 -26.37 13.62 1.29
N ASP A 206 -26.72 12.33 1.31
CA ASP A 206 -25.88 11.27 1.88
C ASP A 206 -24.64 10.96 1.02
N ASP A 207 -24.68 11.31 -0.28
CA ASP A 207 -23.56 11.14 -1.21
C ASP A 207 -22.53 12.26 -1.04
N GLY A 208 -22.91 13.39 -0.47
CA GLY A 208 -22.06 14.55 -0.25
C GLY A 208 -21.93 15.42 -1.51
N ALA A 209 -21.06 16.42 -1.43
CA ALA A 209 -20.81 17.39 -2.49
C ALA A 209 -19.38 17.26 -3.03
N ASP A 210 -19.25 17.33 -4.36
CA ASP A 210 -17.96 17.31 -5.04
C ASP A 210 -17.30 18.70 -5.00
N VAL A 211 -16.02 18.72 -4.63
CA VAL A 211 -15.19 19.93 -4.58
C VAL A 211 -13.88 19.68 -5.31
N THR A 212 -13.56 20.56 -6.25
CA THR A 212 -12.24 20.60 -6.90
C THR A 212 -11.55 21.91 -6.55
N PHE A 213 -10.24 21.90 -6.28
CA PHE A 213 -9.53 23.09 -5.82
C PHE A 213 -8.04 23.07 -6.16
N TRP A 214 -7.45 24.25 -6.29
CA TRP A 214 -6.03 24.46 -6.59
C TRP A 214 -5.58 25.86 -6.15
N ALA A 215 -4.27 26.08 -6.09
CA ALA A 215 -3.68 27.36 -5.71
C ALA A 215 -2.75 27.89 -6.82
N TYR A 216 -2.69 29.21 -7.02
CA TYR A 216 -1.76 29.85 -7.95
C TYR A 216 -0.57 30.46 -7.22
N SER A 217 0.62 30.28 -7.77
CA SER A 217 1.88 30.82 -7.22
C SER A 217 2.35 32.07 -7.95
N SER A 218 3.08 32.93 -7.24
CA SER A 218 3.83 34.03 -7.85
C SER A 218 4.96 33.58 -8.77
N TYR A 219 5.35 32.31 -8.72
CA TYR A 219 6.29 31.70 -9.68
C TYR A 219 5.73 31.71 -11.11
N GLY A 220 4.41 31.82 -11.27
CA GLY A 220 3.73 31.85 -12.57
C GLY A 220 3.08 30.52 -12.96
N ASP A 221 2.97 29.58 -12.03
CA ASP A 221 2.27 28.30 -12.17
C ASP A 221 1.14 28.13 -11.13
N SER A 222 0.50 26.96 -11.11
CA SER A 222 -0.45 26.56 -10.06
C SER A 222 -0.03 25.26 -9.37
N SER A 223 -0.73 24.87 -8.32
CA SER A 223 -0.70 23.48 -7.88
C SER A 223 -1.35 22.57 -8.93
N VAL A 224 -1.22 21.26 -8.74
CA VAL A 224 -2.16 20.30 -9.33
C VAL A 224 -3.59 20.62 -8.87
N VAL A 225 -4.57 20.14 -9.62
CA VAL A 225 -5.97 20.17 -9.17
C VAL A 225 -6.20 18.99 -8.25
N TYR A 226 -6.76 19.28 -7.08
CA TYR A 226 -7.14 18.28 -6.09
C TYR A 226 -8.65 18.12 -6.06
N ASP A 227 -9.08 16.91 -5.74
CA ASP A 227 -10.48 16.56 -5.57
C ASP A 227 -10.77 16.29 -4.09
N ALA A 228 -12.00 16.60 -3.69
CA ALA A 228 -12.55 16.28 -2.38
C ALA A 228 -14.04 16.00 -2.48
N LYS A 229 -14.52 15.13 -1.61
CA LYS A 229 -15.94 14.91 -1.37
C LYS A 229 -16.27 15.34 0.04
N ILE A 230 -17.32 16.16 0.21
CA ILE A 230 -17.67 16.71 1.53
C ILE A 230 -19.15 16.45 1.81
N ARG A 231 -19.44 15.75 2.91
CA ARG A 231 -20.81 15.53 3.37
C ARG A 231 -21.08 16.39 4.60
N VAL A 232 -22.19 17.11 4.58
CA VAL A 232 -22.66 17.95 5.69
C VAL A 232 -24.10 17.59 6.02
N LYS A 233 -24.31 17.03 7.22
CA LYS A 233 -25.64 16.60 7.69
C LYS A 233 -25.97 17.28 9.00
N GLN A 234 -27.16 17.83 9.08
CA GLN A 234 -27.72 18.29 10.34
C GLN A 234 -28.46 17.11 10.99
N VAL A 235 -28.06 16.73 12.20
CA VAL A 235 -28.74 15.67 12.94
C VAL A 235 -29.37 16.26 14.18
N ASP A 236 -30.66 15.96 14.37
CA ASP A 236 -31.40 16.27 15.59
C ASP A 236 -31.27 15.07 16.54
N GLU A 237 -30.36 15.17 17.51
CA GLU A 237 -30.20 14.15 18.56
C GLU A 237 -31.29 14.23 19.65
N GLY A 238 -32.32 15.07 19.46
CA GLY A 238 -33.46 15.20 20.37
C GLY A 238 -33.31 16.28 21.44
N ASP A 239 -32.27 17.13 21.34
CA ASP A 239 -32.16 18.37 22.11
C ASP A 239 -32.61 19.57 21.24
N PRO A 240 -33.75 20.21 21.54
CA PRO A 240 -34.25 21.33 20.75
C PRO A 240 -33.37 22.60 20.84
N ASP A 241 -32.40 22.65 21.78
CA ASP A 241 -31.49 23.78 21.96
C ASP A 241 -30.07 23.53 21.40
N GLN A 242 -29.77 22.32 20.89
CA GLN A 242 -28.47 21.95 20.29
C GLN A 242 -28.64 21.24 18.94
N LEU A 243 -28.28 21.94 17.87
CA LEU A 243 -28.21 21.37 16.53
C LEU A 243 -26.75 21.06 16.20
N TYR A 244 -26.42 19.79 16.00
CA TYR A 244 -25.07 19.36 15.62
C TYR A 244 -24.96 19.20 14.10
N TRP A 245 -23.86 19.70 13.54
CA TRP A 245 -23.49 19.49 12.16
C TRP A 245 -22.42 18.40 12.08
N TYR A 246 -22.75 17.30 11.41
CA TYR A 246 -21.80 16.25 11.07
C TYR A 246 -21.14 16.60 9.75
N VAL A 247 -19.82 16.57 9.73
CA VAL A 247 -19.01 16.90 8.55
C VAL A 247 -17.97 15.83 8.30
N ASP A 248 -18.09 15.20 7.14
CA ASP A 248 -17.15 14.20 6.67
C ASP A 248 -16.45 14.74 5.43
N VAL A 249 -15.12 14.59 5.38
CA VAL A 249 -14.29 15.06 4.27
C VAL A 249 -13.45 13.90 3.77
N LEU A 250 -13.53 13.63 2.47
CA LEU A 250 -12.68 12.64 1.79
C LEU A 250 -11.78 13.41 0.82
N SER A 251 -10.49 13.51 1.12
CA SER A 251 -9.49 14.14 0.24
C SER A 251 -8.08 13.79 0.65
N SER A 252 -7.20 13.56 -0.33
CA SER A 252 -5.76 13.41 -0.09
C SER A 252 -5.09 14.67 0.48
N GLN A 253 -5.75 15.82 0.43
CA GLN A 253 -5.26 17.09 0.98
C GLN A 253 -5.98 17.51 2.26
N TRP A 254 -6.68 16.58 2.92
CA TRP A 254 -7.31 16.84 4.21
C TRP A 254 -6.28 16.98 5.32
N GLN A 255 -6.39 18.04 6.14
CA GLN A 255 -5.51 18.32 7.28
C GLN A 255 -6.17 18.05 8.64
N GLY A 256 -7.44 17.61 8.66
CA GLY A 256 -8.08 17.24 9.91
C GLY A 256 -7.59 15.89 10.43
N GLU A 257 -7.90 15.64 11.71
CA GLU A 257 -7.32 14.51 12.45
C GLU A 257 -8.00 13.17 12.15
N VAL A 258 -9.16 13.19 11.50
CA VAL A 258 -9.89 12.00 11.05
C VAL A 258 -9.80 11.96 9.53
N SER A 259 -8.88 11.15 9.00
CA SER A 259 -8.97 10.62 7.64
C SER A 259 -9.54 9.22 7.70
N ALA A 260 -10.32 8.79 6.73
CA ALA A 260 -10.79 7.41 6.68
C ALA A 260 -10.18 6.77 5.43
N THR A 261 -8.97 6.21 5.58
CA THR A 261 -8.10 5.74 4.48
C THR A 261 -8.87 4.97 3.40
N CYS A 262 -9.63 3.94 3.77
CA CYS A 262 -10.40 3.17 2.79
C CYS A 262 -11.65 3.90 2.27
N SER A 263 -12.26 4.81 3.05
CA SER A 263 -13.36 5.66 2.59
C SER A 263 -12.91 6.58 1.46
N GLU A 264 -11.69 7.13 1.56
CA GLU A 264 -11.10 7.96 0.50
C GLU A 264 -10.90 7.16 -0.78
N THR A 265 -10.28 5.97 -0.67
CA THR A 265 -10.13 5.00 -1.76
C THR A 265 -11.46 4.71 -2.44
N TRP A 266 -12.53 4.54 -1.65
CA TRP A 266 -13.84 4.20 -2.17
C TRP A 266 -14.69 5.40 -2.59
N SER A 267 -14.31 6.62 -2.19
CA SER A 267 -15.16 7.82 -2.28
C SER A 267 -16.55 7.64 -1.65
N VAL A 268 -16.62 6.84 -0.58
CA VAL A 268 -17.84 6.46 0.15
C VAL A 268 -17.72 6.86 1.61
N PHE A 269 -18.67 7.64 2.11
CA PHE A 269 -18.72 8.01 3.51
C PHE A 269 -19.24 6.87 4.40
N PRO A 270 -18.78 6.79 5.67
CA PRO A 270 -19.44 5.99 6.70
C PRO A 270 -20.92 6.38 6.88
N PRO A 271 -21.77 5.57 7.54
CA PRO A 271 -23.13 5.98 7.89
C PRO A 271 -23.16 7.26 8.74
N VAL A 272 -24.20 8.08 8.56
CA VAL A 272 -24.41 9.31 9.36
C VAL A 272 -24.66 8.91 10.81
N GLY A 273 -23.94 9.52 11.76
CA GLY A 273 -23.97 9.14 13.17
C GLY A 273 -22.95 8.07 13.57
N GLY A 274 -22.16 7.57 12.62
CA GLY A 274 -21.06 6.63 12.86
C GLY A 274 -21.29 5.27 12.23
N ALA A 275 -20.19 4.54 12.04
CA ALA A 275 -20.20 3.16 11.57
C ALA A 275 -20.76 2.20 12.65
N PRO A 276 -21.24 0.99 12.27
CA PRO A 276 -21.57 -0.04 13.26
C PRO A 276 -20.36 -0.36 14.15
N GLU A 277 -20.61 -0.95 15.33
CA GLU A 277 -19.58 -1.09 16.38
C GLU A 277 -18.33 -1.80 15.87
N TRP A 278 -18.49 -2.87 15.08
CA TRP A 278 -17.37 -3.62 14.51
C TRP A 278 -16.51 -2.83 13.50
N LEU A 279 -16.99 -1.68 13.01
CA LEU A 279 -16.28 -0.72 12.16
C LEU A 279 -15.99 0.61 12.88
N SER A 280 -16.09 0.64 14.20
CA SER A 280 -15.77 1.82 15.01
C SER A 280 -14.43 1.68 15.74
N SER A 281 -13.96 2.80 16.30
CA SER A 281 -12.78 2.87 17.16
C SER A 281 -13.15 3.56 18.47
N PRO A 282 -13.06 2.91 19.63
CA PRO A 282 -13.43 3.58 20.88
C PRO A 282 -12.40 4.65 21.25
N SER A 283 -12.78 5.54 22.18
CA SER A 283 -11.89 6.61 22.65
C SER A 283 -10.82 6.14 23.64
N GLN A 284 -11.06 5.01 24.30
CA GLN A 284 -10.17 4.42 25.30
C GLN A 284 -9.94 2.94 24.96
N SER A 285 -8.77 2.40 25.29
CA SER A 285 -8.41 1.02 24.96
C SER A 285 -9.19 0.00 25.79
N GLU A 286 -9.60 0.36 27.02
CA GLU A 286 -10.41 -0.50 27.88
C GLU A 286 -11.77 -0.85 27.28
N ASP A 287 -12.30 0.00 26.39
CA ASP A 287 -13.56 -0.25 25.69
C ASP A 287 -13.41 -1.31 24.57
N LEU A 288 -12.17 -1.67 24.17
CA LEU A 288 -11.89 -2.82 23.27
C LEU A 288 -11.81 -4.16 24.02
N SER A 289 -11.71 -4.12 25.34
CA SER A 289 -11.43 -5.31 26.13
C SER A 289 -12.58 -6.31 26.07
N SER A 290 -12.22 -7.57 25.90
CA SER A 290 -13.15 -8.71 25.87
C SER A 290 -12.73 -9.78 26.87
N ASP A 291 -13.66 -10.64 27.26
CA ASP A 291 -13.38 -11.80 28.11
C ASP A 291 -13.73 -13.10 27.39
N ILE A 292 -13.50 -13.22 26.08
CA ILE A 292 -13.94 -14.41 25.33
C ILE A 292 -13.11 -15.64 25.75
N PRO A 293 -13.72 -16.82 26.03
CA PRO A 293 -13.02 -18.04 26.45
C PRO A 293 -12.32 -18.75 25.28
N TYR A 294 -11.36 -18.08 24.65
CA TYR A 294 -10.62 -18.61 23.52
C TYR A 294 -9.95 -19.96 23.83
N THR A 295 -10.46 -21.04 23.23
CA THR A 295 -10.04 -22.42 23.52
C THR A 295 -8.66 -22.72 22.96
N TYR A 296 -8.32 -22.16 21.79
CA TYR A 296 -6.99 -22.30 21.20
C TYR A 296 -5.94 -21.53 21.99
N LEU A 297 -6.26 -20.30 22.41
CA LEU A 297 -5.37 -19.51 23.27
C LEU A 297 -5.16 -20.21 24.61
N ALA A 298 -6.23 -20.66 25.26
CA ALA A 298 -6.18 -21.40 26.52
C ALA A 298 -5.26 -22.63 26.44
N ALA A 299 -5.38 -23.42 25.36
CA ALA A 299 -4.53 -24.58 25.13
C ALA A 299 -3.04 -24.18 25.01
N ASN A 300 -2.72 -23.15 24.23
CA ASN A 300 -1.35 -22.67 24.08
C ASN A 300 -0.76 -22.13 25.39
N LEU A 301 -1.54 -21.38 26.17
CA LEU A 301 -1.10 -20.88 27.48
C LEU A 301 -0.77 -22.02 28.46
N ILE A 302 -1.53 -23.12 28.43
CA ILE A 302 -1.24 -24.31 29.24
C ILE A 302 0.00 -25.04 28.71
N LEU A 303 0.11 -25.24 27.39
CA LEU A 303 1.24 -25.94 26.76
C LEU A 303 2.57 -25.23 26.98
N GLN A 304 2.59 -23.90 26.97
CA GLN A 304 3.78 -23.10 27.27
C GLN A 304 4.05 -22.93 28.77
N GLY A 305 3.22 -23.53 29.63
CA GLY A 305 3.39 -23.48 31.09
C GLY A 305 3.09 -22.12 31.72
N ILE A 306 2.41 -21.21 31.00
CA ILE A 306 1.91 -19.93 31.53
C ILE A 306 0.79 -20.19 32.54
N VAL A 307 -0.03 -21.21 32.27
CA VAL A 307 -1.10 -21.67 33.17
C VAL A 307 -0.78 -23.08 33.66
N ASP A 308 -0.65 -23.24 34.97
CA ASP A 308 -0.56 -24.57 35.60
C ASP A 308 -1.97 -25.17 35.78
N ALA A 309 -2.32 -26.06 34.85
CA ALA A 309 -3.54 -26.86 34.91
C ALA A 309 -3.31 -28.30 35.42
N GLY A 310 -2.21 -28.57 36.13
CA GLY A 310 -1.89 -29.91 36.64
C GLY A 310 -2.90 -30.50 37.62
N ALA A 311 -3.75 -29.67 38.23
CA ALA A 311 -4.88 -30.12 39.06
C ALA A 311 -6.10 -30.59 38.25
N CYS A 312 -6.13 -30.32 36.95
CA CYS A 312 -7.19 -30.76 36.04
C CYS A 312 -6.91 -32.17 35.51
N PRO A 313 -7.97 -32.93 35.12
CA PRO A 313 -7.81 -34.14 34.33
C PRO A 313 -6.95 -33.88 33.10
N ASP A 314 -6.02 -34.79 32.80
CA ASP A 314 -5.09 -34.71 31.67
C ASP A 314 -4.34 -33.36 31.58
N SER A 315 -4.01 -32.78 32.74
CA SER A 315 -3.38 -31.47 32.87
C SER A 315 -4.14 -30.33 32.16
N GLY A 316 -5.48 -30.44 32.08
CA GLY A 316 -6.34 -29.44 31.45
C GLY A 316 -6.48 -29.57 29.94
N LEU A 317 -5.93 -30.61 29.33
CA LEU A 317 -5.98 -30.85 27.88
C LEU A 317 -6.82 -32.09 27.53
N ALA A 318 -7.17 -32.21 26.27
CA ALA A 318 -7.83 -33.35 25.62
C ALA A 318 -6.94 -33.84 24.45
N PRO A 319 -7.22 -35.03 23.87
CA PRO A 319 -6.47 -35.52 22.72
C PRO A 319 -6.43 -34.50 21.58
N GLY A 320 -5.25 -34.33 20.97
CA GLY A 320 -5.04 -33.30 19.94
C GLY A 320 -4.61 -31.94 20.50
N ASN A 321 -4.19 -31.87 21.78
CA ASN A 321 -3.76 -30.63 22.44
C ASN A 321 -4.85 -29.55 22.51
N VAL A 322 -6.11 -29.97 22.51
CA VAL A 322 -7.27 -29.08 22.69
C VAL A 322 -7.51 -28.89 24.19
N VAL A 323 -7.88 -27.70 24.64
CA VAL A 323 -8.21 -27.47 26.06
C VAL A 323 -9.49 -28.21 26.45
N ASN A 324 -9.52 -28.81 27.64
CA ASN A 324 -10.75 -29.36 28.21
C ASN A 324 -11.46 -28.33 29.12
N GLN A 325 -12.70 -28.58 29.53
CA GLN A 325 -13.48 -27.64 30.33
C GLN A 325 -12.75 -27.16 31.60
N CYS A 326 -12.06 -28.06 32.31
CA CYS A 326 -11.30 -27.69 33.51
C CYS A 326 -10.09 -26.80 33.16
N GLY A 327 -9.38 -27.12 32.08
CA GLY A 327 -8.27 -26.29 31.59
C GLY A 327 -8.74 -24.90 31.16
N LEU A 328 -9.92 -24.81 30.52
CA LEU A 328 -10.50 -23.55 30.09
C LEU A 328 -10.87 -22.66 31.29
N GLU A 329 -11.50 -23.24 32.31
CA GLU A 329 -11.79 -22.54 33.56
C GLU A 329 -10.52 -22.11 34.29
N LYS A 330 -9.47 -22.94 34.29
CA LYS A 330 -8.18 -22.62 34.92
C LYS A 330 -7.40 -21.54 34.20
N SER A 331 -7.55 -21.43 32.88
CA SER A 331 -6.85 -20.45 32.05
C SER A 331 -7.61 -19.14 31.90
N ARG A 332 -8.85 -19.03 32.42
CA ARG A 332 -9.76 -17.90 32.19
C ARG A 332 -9.13 -16.52 32.41
N ASP A 333 -8.47 -16.32 33.55
CA ASP A 333 -7.83 -15.03 33.88
C ASP A 333 -6.66 -14.73 32.94
N ALA A 334 -5.85 -15.73 32.62
CA ALA A 334 -4.70 -15.59 31.73
C ALA A 334 -5.14 -15.33 30.28
N VAL A 335 -6.21 -15.99 29.82
CA VAL A 335 -6.84 -15.75 28.50
C VAL A 335 -7.38 -14.33 28.41
N THR A 336 -8.02 -13.82 29.47
CA THR A 336 -8.55 -12.46 29.53
C THR A 336 -7.41 -11.43 29.50
N GLN A 337 -6.36 -11.63 30.29
CA GLN A 337 -5.20 -10.75 30.29
C GLN A 337 -4.45 -10.79 28.95
N TRP A 338 -4.30 -11.97 28.36
CA TRP A 338 -3.57 -12.13 27.11
C TRP A 338 -4.32 -11.56 25.91
N GLN A 339 -5.63 -11.75 25.80
CA GLN A 339 -6.38 -11.22 24.65
C GLN A 339 -6.44 -9.68 24.66
N ASN A 340 -6.40 -9.04 25.82
CA ASN A 340 -6.54 -7.58 25.97
C ASN A 340 -5.20 -6.83 26.05
N ARG A 341 -4.07 -7.53 26.09
CA ARG A 341 -2.74 -6.90 26.13
C ARG A 341 -2.43 -6.05 24.90
N PHE A 342 -3.12 -6.32 23.78
CA PHE A 342 -2.90 -5.64 22.50
C PHE A 342 -3.85 -4.44 22.32
N ASP A 343 -4.76 -4.16 23.26
CA ASP A 343 -5.83 -3.17 23.06
C ASP A 343 -5.30 -1.76 22.83
N GLU A 344 -4.33 -1.32 23.64
CA GLU A 344 -3.69 0.00 23.48
C GLU A 344 -2.97 0.12 22.13
N LEU A 345 -2.28 -0.94 21.72
CA LEU A 345 -1.56 -0.98 20.45
C LEU A 345 -2.51 -1.03 19.25
N ILE A 346 -3.60 -1.80 19.34
CA ILE A 346 -4.67 -1.86 18.32
C ILE A 346 -5.31 -0.49 18.18
N LEU A 347 -5.63 0.18 19.29
CA LEU A 347 -6.22 1.52 19.25
C LEU A 347 -5.25 2.54 18.65
N THR A 348 -3.97 2.51 19.05
CA THR A 348 -2.94 3.39 18.48
C THR A 348 -2.79 3.17 16.98
N THR A 349 -2.71 1.90 16.55
CA THR A 349 -2.64 1.54 15.13
C THR A 349 -3.87 2.00 14.38
N ALA A 350 -5.06 1.89 14.97
CA ALA A 350 -6.30 2.36 14.37
C ALA A 350 -6.31 3.88 14.16
N VAL A 351 -5.77 4.65 15.10
CA VAL A 351 -5.61 6.10 14.96
C VAL A 351 -4.59 6.45 13.87
N GLU A 352 -3.46 5.73 13.81
CA GLU A 352 -2.39 6.00 12.83
C GLU A 352 -2.75 5.61 11.39
N THR A 353 -3.55 4.55 11.23
CA THR A 353 -3.85 3.96 9.90
C THR A 353 -5.28 4.23 9.44
N SER A 354 -6.14 4.69 10.34
CA SER A 354 -7.59 4.85 10.15
C SER A 354 -8.32 3.55 9.80
N VAL A 355 -7.74 2.40 10.14
CA VAL A 355 -8.44 1.10 10.13
C VAL A 355 -9.17 0.94 11.46
N PRO A 356 -10.47 0.59 11.50
CA PRO A 356 -11.22 0.52 12.75
C PRO A 356 -10.62 -0.43 13.80
N ALA A 357 -10.56 0.01 15.05
CA ALA A 357 -9.95 -0.76 16.13
C ALA A 357 -10.72 -2.04 16.44
N PHE A 358 -12.06 -1.99 16.45
CA PHE A 358 -12.88 -3.19 16.63
C PHE A 358 -12.70 -4.18 15.46
N LEU A 359 -12.53 -3.70 14.23
CA LEU A 359 -12.24 -4.56 13.08
C LEU A 359 -10.91 -5.32 13.29
N LEU A 360 -9.84 -4.62 13.67
CA LEU A 360 -8.54 -5.25 13.96
C LEU A 360 -8.63 -6.25 15.12
N LYS A 361 -9.32 -5.88 16.21
CA LYS A 361 -9.55 -6.76 17.37
C LYS A 361 -10.28 -8.03 16.97
N LYS A 362 -11.38 -7.91 16.21
CA LYS A 362 -12.18 -9.05 15.74
C LYS A 362 -11.43 -9.90 14.70
N LEU A 363 -10.60 -9.27 13.86
CA LEU A 363 -9.71 -9.98 12.94
C LEU A 363 -8.75 -10.89 13.71
N PHE A 364 -8.00 -10.36 14.68
CA PHE A 364 -7.05 -11.18 15.45
C PHE A 364 -7.71 -12.23 16.33
N ALA A 365 -8.90 -11.93 16.86
CA ALA A 365 -9.74 -12.90 17.53
C ALA A 365 -10.07 -14.09 16.61
N ARG A 366 -10.48 -13.81 15.37
CA ARG A 366 -10.86 -14.84 14.40
C ARG A 366 -9.68 -15.64 13.86
N GLU A 367 -8.57 -14.97 13.60
CA GLU A 367 -7.40 -15.52 12.91
C GLU A 367 -6.49 -16.35 13.82
N SER A 368 -6.24 -15.87 15.03
CA SER A 368 -5.25 -16.49 15.92
C SER A 368 -5.73 -16.67 17.35
N GLN A 369 -6.92 -16.16 17.69
CA GLN A 369 -7.35 -16.00 19.06
C GLN A 369 -6.28 -15.29 19.91
N PHE A 370 -5.60 -14.29 19.31
CA PHE A 370 -4.48 -13.53 19.88
C PHE A 370 -3.21 -14.35 20.19
N TRP A 371 -3.04 -15.54 19.61
CA TRP A 371 -1.79 -16.29 19.70
C TRP A 371 -0.85 -15.93 18.53
N PRO A 372 0.26 -15.21 18.76
CA PRO A 372 1.05 -14.64 17.67
C PRO A 372 2.02 -15.63 16.99
N GLY A 373 2.00 -16.90 17.38
CA GLY A 373 2.88 -17.95 16.81
C GLY A 373 2.24 -18.71 15.63
N ILE A 374 2.98 -19.68 15.12
CA ILE A 374 2.56 -20.50 13.97
C ILE A 374 1.35 -21.39 14.32
N PHE A 375 0.32 -21.36 13.46
CA PHE A 375 -0.81 -22.28 13.55
C PHE A 375 -0.42 -23.67 13.03
N GLN A 376 -0.85 -24.74 13.72
CA GLN A 376 -0.39 -26.10 13.43
C GLN A 376 -0.72 -26.55 11.99
N GLY A 377 0.30 -26.56 11.12
CA GLY A 377 0.26 -27.14 9.78
C GLY A 377 -0.18 -26.20 8.64
N ALA A 378 -0.39 -24.90 8.91
CA ALA A 378 -0.67 -23.89 7.88
C ALA A 378 0.60 -23.08 7.55
N ALA A 379 0.63 -22.47 6.35
CA ALA A 379 1.67 -21.53 5.94
C ALA A 379 1.40 -20.09 6.43
N ASP A 380 0.41 -19.95 7.31
CA ASP A 380 -0.14 -18.69 7.77
C ASP A 380 0.49 -18.37 9.13
N ILE A 381 0.89 -17.11 9.32
CA ILE A 381 1.80 -16.72 10.41
C ILE A 381 1.33 -15.43 11.11
N GLY A 382 1.46 -15.40 12.44
CA GLY A 382 1.23 -14.20 13.23
C GLY A 382 -0.23 -13.97 13.62
N LEU A 383 -0.50 -12.83 14.27
CA LEU A 383 -1.81 -12.50 14.83
C LEU A 383 -2.96 -12.53 13.80
N GLY A 384 -2.69 -12.11 12.57
CA GLY A 384 -3.63 -12.09 11.45
C GLY A 384 -3.34 -13.11 10.36
N GLN A 385 -2.49 -14.13 10.62
CA GLN A 385 -2.27 -15.27 9.73
C GLN A 385 -1.80 -14.86 8.30
N LEU A 386 -0.73 -14.09 8.20
CA LEU A 386 -0.21 -13.61 6.90
C LEU A 386 0.38 -14.77 6.08
N THR A 387 0.06 -14.78 4.79
CA THR A 387 0.64 -15.72 3.80
C THR A 387 1.53 -14.98 2.81
N GLU A 388 2.34 -15.70 2.02
CA GLU A 388 3.07 -15.07 0.91
C GLU A 388 2.16 -14.37 -0.10
N ASN A 389 0.93 -14.84 -0.31
CA ASN A 389 -0.04 -14.17 -1.21
C ASN A 389 -0.64 -12.92 -0.55
N GLY A 390 -0.89 -12.97 0.77
CA GLY A 390 -1.27 -11.78 1.54
C GLY A 390 -0.17 -10.72 1.54
N ALA A 391 1.09 -11.15 1.69
CA ALA A 391 2.26 -10.28 1.58
C ALA A 391 2.41 -9.68 0.17
N ASP A 392 2.16 -10.45 -0.90
CA ASP A 392 2.13 -9.92 -2.26
C ASP A 392 1.09 -8.80 -2.40
N THR A 393 -0.10 -9.02 -1.85
CA THR A 393 -1.20 -8.04 -1.86
C THR A 393 -0.82 -6.78 -1.11
N ALA A 394 -0.30 -6.92 0.12
CA ALA A 394 0.17 -5.80 0.95
C ALA A 394 1.21 -4.94 0.22
N LEU A 395 2.24 -5.57 -0.34
CA LEU A 395 3.35 -4.89 -1.01
C LEU A 395 2.95 -4.28 -2.36
N PHE A 396 1.99 -4.88 -3.06
CA PHE A 396 1.53 -4.39 -4.36
C PHE A 396 0.55 -3.23 -4.24
N TRP A 397 -0.44 -3.35 -3.36
CA TRP A 397 -1.57 -2.41 -3.31
C TRP A 397 -1.38 -1.27 -2.30
N ASN A 398 -0.50 -1.41 -1.31
CA ASN A 398 -0.16 -0.33 -0.38
C ASN A 398 1.25 0.19 -0.66
N ARG A 399 1.36 1.13 -1.61
CA ARG A 399 2.64 1.73 -2.03
C ARG A 399 3.35 2.45 -0.88
N SER A 400 2.61 3.12 0.00
CA SER A 400 3.19 3.82 1.16
C SER A 400 3.88 2.83 2.09
N PHE A 401 3.19 1.73 2.42
CA PHE A 401 3.76 0.65 3.22
C PHE A 401 4.96 0.00 2.54
N PHE A 402 4.86 -0.32 1.23
CA PHE A 402 5.99 -0.86 0.47
C PHE A 402 7.24 0.04 0.56
N ASN A 403 7.07 1.36 0.38
CA ASN A 403 8.19 2.31 0.43
C ASN A 403 8.86 2.36 1.82
N GLN A 404 8.11 2.10 2.88
CA GLN A 404 8.63 2.06 4.25
C GLN A 404 9.29 0.71 4.58
N PHE A 405 8.66 -0.40 4.15
CA PHE A 405 9.10 -1.75 4.50
C PHE A 405 10.29 -2.22 3.65
N CYS A 406 10.28 -1.95 2.34
CA CYS A 406 11.29 -2.46 1.41
C CYS A 406 12.74 -2.14 1.84
N PRO A 407 13.08 -0.90 2.27
CA PRO A 407 14.44 -0.57 2.70
C PRO A 407 14.91 -1.29 3.97
N LEU A 408 14.01 -1.96 4.71
CA LEU A 408 14.36 -2.78 5.87
C LEU A 408 14.84 -4.17 5.45
N ALA A 409 14.48 -4.63 4.25
CA ALA A 409 14.77 -5.97 3.75
C ALA A 409 15.83 -5.97 2.63
N MET A 410 15.93 -4.90 1.84
CA MET A 410 16.83 -4.81 0.68
C MET A 410 17.31 -3.37 0.43
N ASP A 411 18.22 -3.19 -0.53
CA ASP A 411 18.85 -1.91 -0.80
C ASP A 411 17.88 -0.89 -1.45
N ALA A 412 18.18 0.39 -1.24
CA ALA A 412 17.32 1.49 -1.69
C ALA A 412 17.22 1.62 -3.22
N GLU A 413 18.24 1.19 -3.98
CA GLU A 413 18.21 1.23 -5.45
C GLU A 413 17.18 0.22 -5.97
N THR A 414 17.20 -1.00 -5.43
CA THR A 414 16.21 -2.04 -5.73
C THR A 414 14.79 -1.61 -5.34
N CYS A 415 14.62 -1.03 -4.13
CA CYS A 415 13.31 -0.50 -3.71
C CYS A 415 12.78 0.63 -4.60
N GLY A 416 13.68 1.47 -5.15
CA GLY A 416 13.35 2.58 -6.03
C GLY A 416 12.67 2.18 -7.35
N LEU A 417 12.77 0.90 -7.75
CA LEU A 417 12.08 0.37 -8.92
C LEU A 417 10.55 0.32 -8.72
N GLY A 418 10.10 0.17 -7.47
CA GLY A 418 8.71 -0.13 -7.12
C GLY A 418 8.37 -1.61 -7.25
N TYR A 419 7.49 -2.11 -6.37
CA TYR A 419 7.21 -3.55 -6.23
C TYR A 419 6.86 -4.26 -7.55
N ALA A 420 5.98 -3.66 -8.35
CA ALA A 420 5.52 -4.24 -9.62
C ALA A 420 6.63 -4.39 -10.68
N ASN A 421 7.70 -3.58 -10.60
CA ASN A 421 8.80 -3.57 -11.56
C ASN A 421 10.01 -4.43 -11.11
N MET A 422 9.98 -4.94 -9.88
CA MET A 422 10.96 -5.90 -9.39
C MET A 422 10.86 -7.22 -10.14
N ASP A 423 11.97 -7.94 -10.23
CA ASP A 423 11.94 -9.30 -10.76
C ASP A 423 11.24 -10.27 -9.77
N LYS A 424 10.95 -11.48 -10.25
CA LYS A 424 10.20 -12.46 -9.45
C LYS A 424 10.97 -12.98 -8.24
N GLU A 425 12.30 -12.96 -8.27
CA GLU A 425 13.12 -13.40 -7.16
C GLU A 425 13.15 -12.33 -6.06
N GLN A 426 13.30 -11.05 -6.44
CA GLN A 426 13.20 -9.89 -5.56
C GLN A 426 11.81 -9.79 -4.91
N GLN A 427 10.73 -9.96 -5.68
CA GLN A 427 9.37 -10.01 -5.14
C GLN A 427 9.22 -11.16 -4.12
N ALA A 428 9.71 -12.36 -4.44
CA ALA A 428 9.63 -13.51 -3.54
C ALA A 428 10.49 -13.34 -2.28
N GLU A 429 11.63 -12.66 -2.36
CA GLU A 429 12.44 -12.30 -1.20
C GLU A 429 11.69 -11.33 -0.28
N LEU A 430 11.12 -10.25 -0.83
CA LEU A 430 10.41 -9.26 -0.03
C LEU A 430 9.15 -9.82 0.63
N ARG A 431 8.39 -10.66 -0.10
CA ARG A 431 7.23 -11.36 0.47
C ARG A 431 7.61 -12.26 1.64
N ARG A 432 8.70 -13.04 1.50
CA ARG A 432 9.19 -13.89 2.59
C ARG A 432 9.73 -13.09 3.77
N ALA A 433 10.39 -11.96 3.50
CA ALA A 433 10.83 -11.05 4.56
C ALA A 433 9.64 -10.47 5.35
N LEU A 434 8.55 -10.11 4.67
CA LEU A 434 7.33 -9.61 5.31
C LEU A 434 6.60 -10.71 6.09
N VAL A 435 6.52 -11.92 5.56
CA VAL A 435 5.96 -13.07 6.29
C VAL A 435 6.79 -13.39 7.54
N ALA A 436 8.12 -13.35 7.43
CA ALA A 436 9.01 -13.57 8.56
C ALA A 436 8.90 -12.46 9.63
N SER A 437 8.59 -11.22 9.24
CA SER A 437 8.43 -10.11 10.19
C SER A 437 7.10 -10.12 10.95
N VAL A 438 6.20 -11.06 10.68
CA VAL A 438 5.01 -11.29 11.52
C VAL A 438 5.09 -12.59 12.33
N ASP A 439 6.17 -13.35 12.18
CA ASP A 439 6.40 -14.57 12.96
C ASP A 439 6.94 -14.23 14.34
N ALA A 440 6.11 -14.36 15.37
CA ALA A 440 6.56 -14.18 16.75
C ALA A 440 7.18 -15.46 17.33
N ALA A 441 7.22 -16.60 16.63
CA ALA A 441 7.80 -17.83 17.18
C ALA A 441 9.32 -17.69 17.37
N CYS A 442 9.80 -18.03 18.58
CA CYS A 442 11.21 -17.86 18.92
C CYS A 442 11.65 -18.96 19.91
N GLU A 443 12.56 -19.84 19.48
CA GLU A 443 13.01 -21.00 20.29
C GLU A 443 13.68 -20.60 21.60
N ASP A 444 14.43 -19.49 21.61
CA ASP A 444 15.22 -19.03 22.75
C ASP A 444 14.49 -17.97 23.60
N CYS A 445 13.26 -17.59 23.24
CA CYS A 445 12.52 -16.54 23.92
C CYS A 445 11.75 -17.08 25.14
N PRO A 446 11.54 -16.25 26.19
CA PRO A 446 10.58 -16.58 27.25
C PRO A 446 9.20 -16.87 26.63
N LEU A 447 8.62 -18.03 26.95
CA LEU A 447 7.31 -18.50 26.42
C LEU A 447 7.33 -19.00 24.96
N GLY A 448 8.50 -19.10 24.34
CA GLY A 448 8.63 -19.50 22.93
C GLY A 448 8.17 -18.42 21.94
N LEU A 449 8.02 -17.17 22.40
CA LEU A 449 7.49 -16.05 21.62
C LEU A 449 8.32 -14.77 21.80
N ASP A 450 8.59 -14.07 20.71
CA ASP A 450 9.05 -12.68 20.71
C ASP A 450 7.85 -11.73 20.70
N LEU A 451 7.52 -11.19 21.87
CA LEU A 451 6.39 -10.27 22.01
C LEU A 451 6.61 -8.92 21.34
N SER A 452 7.86 -8.49 21.16
CA SER A 452 8.15 -7.26 20.43
C SER A 452 7.88 -7.42 18.94
N GLN A 453 8.14 -8.62 18.40
CA GLN A 453 7.78 -8.98 17.03
C GLN A 453 6.26 -9.07 16.86
N ALA A 454 5.55 -9.65 17.84
CA ALA A 454 4.09 -9.68 17.85
C ALA A 454 3.49 -8.27 17.82
N ASP A 455 4.02 -7.35 18.63
CA ASP A 455 3.58 -5.95 18.66
C ASP A 455 3.81 -5.28 17.29
N PHE A 456 4.99 -5.44 16.70
CA PHE A 456 5.28 -4.91 15.36
C PHE A 456 4.31 -5.43 14.28
N SER A 457 3.85 -6.68 14.40
CA SER A 457 2.95 -7.29 13.42
C SER A 457 1.55 -6.64 13.33
N VAL A 458 1.07 -5.98 14.40
CA VAL A 458 -0.25 -5.33 14.42
C VAL A 458 -0.37 -4.29 13.31
N GLY A 459 0.66 -3.44 13.16
CA GLY A 459 0.71 -2.43 12.10
C GLY A 459 0.79 -3.03 10.70
N ILE A 460 1.45 -4.18 10.54
CA ILE A 460 1.51 -4.89 9.24
C ILE A 460 0.11 -5.36 8.83
N PHE A 461 -0.67 -5.91 9.75
CA PHE A 461 -2.02 -6.40 9.44
C PHE A 461 -2.98 -5.25 9.11
N ALA A 462 -2.87 -4.10 9.79
CA ALA A 462 -3.62 -2.89 9.42
C ALA A 462 -3.27 -2.41 8.00
N ASN A 463 -1.98 -2.34 7.66
CA ASN A 463 -1.54 -1.99 6.30
C ASN A 463 -1.94 -3.03 5.24
N THR A 464 -2.06 -4.30 5.63
CA THR A 464 -2.57 -5.38 4.77
C THR A 464 -4.07 -5.21 4.52
N LEU A 465 -4.87 -4.81 5.51
CA LEU A 465 -6.28 -4.46 5.29
C LEU A 465 -6.43 -3.27 4.35
N ILE A 466 -5.59 -2.23 4.48
CA ILE A 466 -5.58 -1.09 3.55
C ILE A 466 -5.31 -1.56 2.10
N ALA A 467 -4.30 -2.41 1.91
CA ALA A 467 -4.03 -3.00 0.60
C ALA A 467 -5.23 -3.80 0.04
N ASN A 468 -5.95 -4.52 0.90
CA ASN A 468 -7.13 -5.27 0.49
C ASN A 468 -8.32 -4.36 0.15
N CYS A 469 -8.45 -3.19 0.78
CA CYS A 469 -9.51 -2.23 0.49
C CYS A 469 -9.27 -1.50 -0.85
N GLU A 470 -8.01 -1.18 -1.15
CA GLU A 470 -7.53 -0.70 -2.45
C GLU A 470 -7.83 -1.69 -3.57
N GLN A 471 -7.42 -2.95 -3.38
CA GLN A 471 -7.69 -3.98 -4.37
C GLN A 471 -9.20 -4.26 -4.54
N THR A 472 -9.99 -4.16 -3.47
CA THR A 472 -11.46 -4.28 -3.52
C THR A 472 -12.06 -3.22 -4.45
N ALA A 473 -11.62 -1.97 -4.34
CA ALA A 473 -12.05 -0.88 -5.22
C ALA A 473 -11.72 -1.18 -6.69
N GLN A 474 -10.49 -1.64 -6.95
CA GLN A 474 -10.06 -1.99 -8.29
C GLN A 474 -10.82 -3.18 -8.88
N ILE A 475 -11.12 -4.21 -8.07
CA ILE A 475 -11.93 -5.36 -8.50
C ILE A 475 -13.33 -4.88 -8.89
N ILE A 476 -13.99 -4.10 -8.04
CA ILE A 476 -15.32 -3.56 -8.34
C ILE A 476 -15.30 -2.79 -9.65
N TYR A 477 -14.34 -1.89 -9.85
CA TYR A 477 -14.20 -1.15 -11.10
C TYR A 477 -13.98 -2.06 -12.31
N ASN A 478 -13.07 -3.02 -12.21
CA ASN A 478 -12.74 -3.93 -13.31
C ASN A 478 -13.94 -4.77 -13.78
N TYR A 479 -14.84 -5.16 -12.86
CA TYR A 479 -15.94 -6.07 -13.16
C TYR A 479 -17.29 -5.39 -13.36
N THR A 480 -17.47 -4.16 -12.86
CA THR A 480 -18.72 -3.39 -13.02
C THR A 480 -18.60 -2.23 -14.00
N GLY A 481 -17.39 -1.71 -14.22
CA GLY A 481 -17.11 -0.47 -14.94
C GLY A 481 -17.53 0.80 -14.19
N GLN A 482 -17.89 0.68 -12.91
CA GLN A 482 -18.36 1.77 -12.06
C GLN A 482 -17.46 1.94 -10.84
N THR A 483 -17.39 3.16 -10.32
CA THR A 483 -16.72 3.46 -9.06
C THR A 483 -17.53 2.93 -7.88
N THR A 484 -16.84 2.64 -6.77
CA THR A 484 -17.41 2.04 -5.56
C THR A 484 -18.59 2.84 -4.99
N ASP A 485 -18.52 4.17 -5.04
CA ASP A 485 -19.56 5.09 -4.58
C ASP A 485 -20.89 4.99 -5.35
N LYS A 486 -20.90 4.34 -6.52
CA LYS A 486 -22.13 4.12 -7.30
C LYS A 486 -22.75 2.76 -7.08
N VAL A 487 -22.04 1.84 -6.42
CA VAL A 487 -22.40 0.42 -6.44
C VAL A 487 -22.49 -0.23 -5.09
N ALA A 488 -21.78 0.23 -4.05
CA ALA A 488 -21.75 -0.40 -2.75
C ALA A 488 -21.69 0.62 -1.61
N GLY A 489 -22.28 0.27 -0.47
CA GLY A 489 -22.19 1.07 0.76
C GLY A 489 -20.92 0.78 1.55
N TYR A 490 -20.62 1.65 2.53
CA TYR A 490 -19.43 1.57 3.37
C TYR A 490 -19.23 0.22 4.05
N GLU A 491 -20.29 -0.30 4.68
CA GLU A 491 -20.23 -1.57 5.41
C GLU A 491 -20.00 -2.77 4.48
N ASP A 492 -20.67 -2.77 3.31
CA ASP A 492 -20.51 -3.82 2.30
C ASP A 492 -19.08 -3.84 1.73
N LEU A 493 -18.47 -2.67 1.51
CA LEU A 493 -17.09 -2.55 1.04
C LEU A 493 -16.07 -3.11 2.03
N TRP A 494 -16.29 -2.95 3.33
CA TRP A 494 -15.49 -3.62 4.36
C TRP A 494 -15.70 -5.14 4.36
N LYS A 495 -16.94 -5.61 4.18
CA LYS A 495 -17.22 -7.05 4.04
C LYS A 495 -16.51 -7.64 2.81
N PHE A 496 -16.52 -6.93 1.68
CA PHE A 496 -15.78 -7.33 0.48
C PHE A 496 -14.26 -7.31 0.71
N THR A 497 -13.76 -6.34 1.47
CA THR A 497 -12.35 -6.28 1.89
C THR A 497 -11.95 -7.50 2.71
N LEU A 498 -12.82 -7.96 3.62
CA LEU A 498 -12.59 -9.18 4.40
C LEU A 498 -12.63 -10.44 3.53
N VAL A 499 -13.49 -10.50 2.50
CA VAL A 499 -13.43 -11.58 1.48
C VAL A 499 -12.08 -11.58 0.78
N ASN A 500 -11.59 -10.40 0.37
CA ASN A 500 -10.31 -10.28 -0.29
C ASN A 500 -9.16 -10.71 0.63
N TYR A 501 -9.19 -10.27 1.89
CA TYR A 501 -8.19 -10.62 2.90
C TYR A 501 -8.12 -12.14 3.12
N ASN A 502 -9.28 -12.79 3.29
CA ASN A 502 -9.36 -14.20 3.68
C ASN A 502 -9.25 -15.17 2.49
N ALA A 503 -9.95 -14.89 1.39
CA ALA A 503 -10.09 -15.80 0.25
C ALA A 503 -9.42 -15.28 -1.03
N GLY A 504 -8.89 -14.06 -1.02
CA GLY A 504 -8.15 -13.45 -2.11
C GLY A 504 -9.05 -12.79 -3.17
N GLY A 505 -8.42 -11.92 -3.95
CA GLY A 505 -9.11 -11.10 -4.96
C GLY A 505 -9.77 -11.89 -6.08
N GLY A 506 -9.33 -13.13 -6.33
CA GLY A 506 -9.98 -14.03 -7.28
C GLY A 506 -11.39 -14.44 -6.84
N CYS A 507 -11.54 -14.85 -5.58
CA CYS A 507 -12.85 -15.20 -5.01
C CYS A 507 -13.80 -13.99 -4.99
N LEU A 508 -13.29 -12.81 -4.60
CA LEU A 508 -14.08 -11.59 -4.62
C LEU A 508 -14.49 -11.22 -6.06
N ALA A 509 -13.57 -11.27 -7.02
CA ALA A 509 -13.84 -10.96 -8.42
C ALA A 509 -14.93 -11.86 -9.02
N GLU A 510 -14.87 -13.17 -8.75
CA GLU A 510 -15.89 -14.11 -9.18
C GLU A 510 -17.26 -13.80 -8.55
N ALA A 511 -17.28 -13.49 -7.26
CA ALA A 511 -18.51 -13.16 -6.54
C ALA A 511 -19.16 -11.86 -7.06
N ILE A 512 -18.38 -10.79 -7.23
CA ILE A 512 -18.84 -9.50 -7.76
C ILE A 512 -19.36 -9.65 -9.19
N SER A 513 -18.63 -10.38 -10.04
CA SER A 513 -19.04 -10.67 -11.42
C SER A 513 -20.39 -11.42 -11.47
N GLY A 514 -20.55 -12.44 -10.61
CA GLY A 514 -21.78 -13.23 -10.51
C GLY A 514 -22.98 -12.41 -10.02
N ALA A 515 -22.78 -11.61 -8.96
CA ALA A 515 -23.82 -10.75 -8.39
C ALA A 515 -24.28 -9.68 -9.38
N TYR A 516 -23.33 -8.98 -10.00
CA TYR A 516 -23.61 -7.93 -10.97
C TYR A 516 -24.38 -8.45 -12.19
N ALA A 517 -24.05 -9.65 -12.67
CA ALA A 517 -24.72 -10.27 -13.81
C ALA A 517 -26.17 -10.73 -13.53
N THR A 518 -26.55 -10.91 -12.27
CA THR A 518 -27.82 -11.58 -11.89
C THR A 518 -28.82 -10.68 -11.16
N SER A 519 -28.35 -9.79 -10.30
CA SER A 519 -29.20 -9.05 -9.36
C SER A 519 -29.26 -7.54 -9.64
N ALA A 520 -28.39 -7.04 -10.53
CA ALA A 520 -28.10 -5.61 -10.72
C ALA A 520 -27.67 -4.93 -9.40
N LEU A 521 -27.42 -3.62 -9.47
CA LEU A 521 -26.99 -2.79 -8.34
C LEU A 521 -28.14 -2.50 -7.35
N PRO A 522 -27.85 -2.20 -6.07
CA PRO A 522 -26.51 -2.13 -5.47
C PRO A 522 -25.91 -3.50 -5.13
N LEU A 523 -24.58 -3.57 -5.10
CA LEU A 523 -23.81 -4.68 -4.57
C LEU A 523 -23.85 -4.61 -3.04
N THR A 524 -24.64 -5.49 -2.45
CA THR A 524 -24.75 -5.69 -1.00
C THR A 524 -24.22 -7.06 -0.62
N TRP A 525 -23.87 -7.26 0.65
CA TRP A 525 -23.43 -8.55 1.17
C TRP A 525 -24.41 -9.69 0.87
N ASP A 526 -25.71 -9.45 1.01
CA ASP A 526 -26.76 -10.44 0.72
C ASP A 526 -26.82 -10.84 -0.76
N THR A 527 -26.46 -9.91 -1.65
CA THR A 527 -26.44 -10.16 -3.10
C THR A 527 -25.14 -10.78 -3.58
N VAL A 528 -24.01 -10.53 -2.91
CA VAL A 528 -22.67 -10.97 -3.32
C VAL A 528 -22.29 -12.30 -2.67
N SER A 529 -22.56 -12.47 -1.36
CA SER A 529 -22.19 -13.68 -0.62
C SER A 529 -22.71 -15.00 -1.21
N PRO A 530 -23.89 -15.09 -1.86
CA PRO A 530 -24.33 -16.33 -2.49
C PRO A 530 -23.44 -16.81 -3.66
N PHE A 531 -22.60 -15.93 -4.21
CA PHE A 531 -21.66 -16.25 -5.29
C PHE A 531 -20.30 -16.71 -4.79
N LEU A 532 -20.04 -16.64 -3.47
CA LEU A 532 -18.87 -17.25 -2.84
C LEU A 532 -19.07 -18.75 -2.72
N THR A 533 -18.67 -19.49 -3.75
CA THR A 533 -18.91 -20.93 -3.86
C THR A 533 -17.61 -21.75 -3.84
N GLY A 534 -17.73 -23.06 -3.66
CA GLY A 534 -16.58 -23.96 -3.68
C GLY A 534 -15.54 -23.60 -2.62
N ALA A 535 -14.28 -23.43 -3.01
CA ALA A 535 -13.19 -23.05 -2.11
C ALA A 535 -13.37 -21.67 -1.46
N CYS A 536 -14.15 -20.77 -2.07
CA CYS A 536 -14.41 -19.43 -1.55
C CYS A 536 -15.52 -19.38 -0.50
N SER A 537 -16.29 -20.46 -0.33
CA SER A 537 -17.48 -20.45 0.55
C SER A 537 -17.15 -20.23 2.03
N GLY A 538 -15.95 -20.62 2.47
CA GLY A 538 -15.50 -20.39 3.85
C GLY A 538 -15.39 -18.90 4.22
N ALA A 539 -15.23 -18.01 3.23
CA ALA A 539 -15.19 -16.58 3.47
C ALA A 539 -16.52 -16.04 4.01
N VAL A 540 -17.65 -16.70 3.72
CA VAL A 540 -18.96 -16.23 4.18
C VAL A 540 -19.04 -16.28 5.71
N ASP A 541 -18.72 -17.42 6.30
CA ASP A 541 -18.70 -17.59 7.76
C ASP A 541 -17.66 -16.66 8.39
N TYR A 542 -16.46 -16.57 7.79
CA TYR A 542 -15.41 -15.67 8.24
C TYR A 542 -15.86 -14.20 8.33
N VAL A 543 -16.47 -13.67 7.26
CA VAL A 543 -16.97 -12.29 7.24
C VAL A 543 -18.11 -12.10 8.23
N ASN A 544 -19.04 -13.06 8.32
CA ASN A 544 -20.16 -12.97 9.25
C ASN A 544 -19.70 -12.99 10.71
N ASP A 545 -18.69 -13.80 11.06
CA ASP A 545 -18.15 -13.86 12.42
C ASP A 545 -17.55 -12.52 12.83
N ILE A 546 -16.77 -11.89 11.94
CA ILE A 546 -16.12 -10.60 12.20
C ILE A 546 -17.12 -9.44 12.20
N SER A 547 -18.09 -9.43 11.27
CA SER A 547 -19.07 -8.36 11.14
C SER A 547 -20.32 -8.53 12.02
N SER A 548 -20.38 -9.59 12.81
CA SER A 548 -21.45 -9.77 13.79
C SER A 548 -21.33 -8.73 14.91
N GLU A 549 -22.47 -8.24 15.40
CA GLU A 549 -22.54 -7.39 16.60
C GLU A 549 -22.33 -8.22 17.89
N ASP A 550 -22.50 -9.55 17.79
CA ASP A 550 -22.18 -10.48 18.87
C ASP A 550 -20.67 -10.82 18.90
N ALA A 551 -20.20 -11.42 19.99
CA ALA A 551 -18.85 -11.99 20.03
C ALA A 551 -18.74 -13.12 18.96
N PRO A 552 -17.60 -13.23 18.25
CA PRO A 552 -17.43 -14.27 17.23
C PRO A 552 -17.69 -15.67 17.83
N PRO A 553 -18.43 -16.55 17.13
CA PRO A 553 -18.72 -17.90 17.62
C PRO A 553 -17.44 -18.75 17.76
N GLU A 554 -17.47 -19.68 18.73
CA GLU A 554 -16.34 -20.55 19.16
C GLU A 554 -15.64 -21.34 18.05
#